data_AF-A0A9E3TZH9-F1
#
_entry.id   AF-A0A9E3TZH9-F1
#
_cell.length_a   1.000
_cell.length_b   1.000
_cell.length_c   1.000
_cell.angle_alpha   90.00
_cell.angle_beta   90.00
_cell.angle_gamma   90.00
#
_symmetry.space_group_name_H-M   'P 1'
#
loop_
_entity.id
_entity.type
_entity.pdbx_description
1 polymer ?
#
loop_
_entity_poly.entity_id
_entity_poly.type
_entity_poly.pdbx_seq_one_letter_code
_entity_poly.pdbx_strand_id
1 'polypeptide(L)'
;EKEREAEEKVELDWSLKMRRWIEELNDPKRAAEAARQIAAIDDPAAVQILRETLHKEKRRPVKLLLIETLSRIDSPHAIPVIVARSLIEPDPEVFHACVDIVVQRQPPGIARAYIGGLQSGDNIQVNRAAYALGRLGDRDAIAPLIEALITRHVIRSPATRAGSADTTTVAFARNGNAAGGAPGGIGFAQGDGSQDVMVEVSNQQVLDALTKLSGGASFGFNKAAWRAWLVVENRRQTPARLK
;
A
#
# COMPACT_ATOMS: atom_id res chain seq x y z
N GLU A 1 1.54 29.02 -21.93
CA GLU A 1 0.45 29.72 -21.20
C GLU A 1 -0.91 29.23 -21.68
N LYS A 2 -1.31 29.47 -22.93
CA LYS A 2 -2.58 28.96 -23.50
C LYS A 2 -2.82 27.44 -23.37
N GLU A 3 -1.79 26.61 -23.57
CA GLU A 3 -1.92 25.15 -23.41
C GLU A 3 -2.16 24.73 -21.96
N ARG A 4 -1.46 25.36 -21.01
CA ARG A 4 -1.69 25.13 -19.57
C ARG A 4 -3.08 25.56 -19.13
N GLU A 5 -3.55 26.72 -19.59
CA GLU A 5 -4.91 27.17 -19.33
C GLU A 5 -5.97 26.23 -19.91
N ALA A 6 -5.68 25.58 -21.04
CA ALA A 6 -6.57 24.59 -21.64
C ALA A 6 -6.59 23.29 -20.82
N GLU A 7 -5.42 22.81 -20.39
CA GLU A 7 -5.28 21.65 -19.51
C GLU A 7 -6.01 21.88 -18.17
N GLU A 8 -5.82 23.03 -17.53
CA GLU A 8 -6.50 23.40 -16.27
C GLU A 8 -8.02 23.42 -16.43
N LYS A 9 -8.54 23.90 -17.57
CA LYS A 9 -9.98 23.87 -17.85
C LYS A 9 -10.51 22.44 -17.99
N VAL A 10 -9.75 21.57 -18.65
CA VAL A 10 -10.10 20.14 -18.80
C VAL A 10 -10.09 19.45 -17.43
N GLU A 11 -9.06 19.70 -16.61
CA GLU A 11 -8.99 19.16 -15.25
C GLU A 11 -10.13 19.67 -14.36
N LEU A 12 -10.50 20.94 -14.48
CA LEU A 12 -11.62 21.53 -13.74
C LEU A 12 -12.95 20.91 -14.15
N ASP A 13 -13.20 20.73 -15.46
CA ASP A 13 -14.40 20.10 -15.97
C ASP A 13 -14.54 18.65 -15.47
N TRP A 14 -13.46 17.87 -15.55
CA TRP A 14 -13.41 16.52 -15.00
C TRP A 14 -13.62 16.49 -13.48
N SER A 15 -13.03 17.45 -12.75
CA SER A 15 -13.20 17.59 -11.30
C SER A 15 -14.65 17.86 -10.92
N LEU A 16 -15.35 18.73 -11.66
CA LEU A 16 -16.75 19.05 -11.42
C LEU A 16 -17.65 17.85 -11.74
N LYS A 17 -17.43 17.17 -12.87
CA LYS A 17 -18.14 15.95 -13.25
C LYS A 17 -17.99 14.85 -12.19
N MET A 18 -16.76 14.53 -11.82
CA MET A 18 -16.48 13.49 -10.82
C MET A 18 -17.08 13.81 -9.47
N ARG A 19 -16.96 15.06 -8.99
CA ARG A 19 -17.59 15.47 -7.73
C ARG A 19 -19.10 15.25 -7.76
N ARG A 20 -19.77 15.67 -8.84
CA ARG A 20 -21.21 15.48 -9.00
C ARG A 20 -21.57 14.00 -8.97
N TRP A 21 -20.89 13.17 -9.76
CA TRP A 21 -21.20 11.75 -9.86
C TRP A 21 -20.96 11.00 -8.54
N ILE A 22 -19.88 11.31 -7.83
CA ILE A 22 -19.58 10.69 -6.52
C ILE A 22 -20.65 11.03 -5.47
N GLU A 23 -21.20 12.25 -5.52
CA GLU A 23 -22.33 12.65 -4.67
C GLU A 23 -23.62 11.94 -5.09
N GLU A 24 -23.89 11.83 -6.39
CA GLU A 24 -25.07 11.13 -6.92
C GLU A 24 -25.08 9.62 -6.60
N LEU A 25 -23.92 9.01 -6.33
CA LEU A 25 -23.83 7.65 -5.81
C LEU A 25 -24.46 7.48 -4.40
N ASN A 26 -24.73 8.58 -3.68
CA ASN A 26 -25.44 8.53 -2.39
C ASN A 26 -26.97 8.46 -2.55
N ASP A 27 -27.51 8.83 -3.71
CA ASP A 27 -28.96 8.81 -3.98
C ASP A 27 -29.32 7.53 -4.75
N PRO A 28 -30.10 6.59 -4.17
CA PRO A 28 -30.50 5.35 -4.85
C PRO A 28 -31.14 5.56 -6.23
N LYS A 29 -31.81 6.70 -6.46
CA LYS A 29 -32.45 7.00 -7.75
C LYS A 29 -31.45 7.40 -8.83
N ARG A 30 -30.30 7.96 -8.44
CA ARG A 30 -29.27 8.48 -9.37
C ARG A 30 -28.02 7.60 -9.42
N ALA A 31 -27.79 6.79 -8.39
CA ALA A 31 -26.58 5.99 -8.23
C ALA A 31 -26.30 5.06 -9.42
N ALA A 32 -27.33 4.43 -9.98
CA ALA A 32 -27.16 3.57 -11.16
C ALA A 32 -26.66 4.35 -12.39
N GLU A 33 -27.17 5.56 -12.60
CA GLU A 33 -26.73 6.40 -13.72
C GLU A 33 -25.34 6.98 -13.48
N ALA A 34 -25.07 7.49 -12.28
CA ALA A 34 -23.74 7.98 -11.93
C ALA A 34 -22.67 6.89 -12.03
N ALA A 35 -22.99 5.66 -11.60
CA ALA A 35 -22.09 4.52 -11.73
C ALA A 35 -21.82 4.17 -13.21
N ARG A 36 -22.85 4.21 -14.07
CA ARG A 36 -22.67 4.03 -15.52
C ARG A 36 -21.80 5.11 -16.13
N GLN A 37 -21.99 6.37 -15.72
CA GLN A 37 -21.21 7.50 -16.24
C GLN A 37 -19.74 7.42 -15.83
N ILE A 38 -19.46 7.07 -14.56
CA ILE A 38 -18.08 6.80 -14.11
C ILE A 38 -17.51 5.61 -14.88
N ALA A 39 -18.26 4.52 -15.00
CA ALA A 39 -17.80 3.35 -15.73
C ALA A 39 -17.51 3.66 -17.20
N ALA A 40 -18.22 4.57 -17.84
CA ALA A 40 -18.06 4.90 -19.25
C ALA A 40 -16.89 5.85 -19.55
N ILE A 41 -16.14 6.31 -18.54
CA ILE A 41 -14.97 7.17 -18.76
C ILE A 41 -13.88 6.39 -19.51
N ASP A 42 -13.47 6.92 -20.66
CA ASP A 42 -12.39 6.42 -21.51
C ASP A 42 -11.30 7.48 -21.79
N ASP A 43 -11.54 8.74 -21.43
CA ASP A 43 -10.62 9.87 -21.65
C ASP A 43 -9.35 9.78 -20.76
N PRO A 44 -8.13 9.73 -21.36
CA PRO A 44 -6.87 9.78 -20.62
C PRO A 44 -6.71 10.99 -19.69
N ALA A 45 -7.34 12.13 -19.99
CA ALA A 45 -7.30 13.31 -19.13
C ALA A 45 -8.01 13.09 -17.78
N ALA A 46 -8.90 12.10 -17.68
CA ALA A 46 -9.60 11.78 -16.44
C ALA A 46 -8.75 10.96 -15.44
N VAL A 47 -7.59 10.40 -15.85
CA VAL A 47 -6.77 9.54 -15.00
C VAL A 47 -6.38 10.23 -13.68
N GLN A 48 -6.03 11.52 -13.76
CA GLN A 48 -5.60 12.29 -12.60
C GLN A 48 -6.73 12.50 -11.59
N ILE A 49 -7.93 12.87 -12.05
CA ILE A 49 -9.06 13.04 -11.14
C ILE A 49 -9.54 11.71 -10.55
N LEU A 50 -9.47 10.62 -11.32
CA LEU A 50 -9.82 9.27 -10.85
C LEU A 50 -8.87 8.82 -9.74
N ARG A 51 -7.56 9.08 -9.90
CA ARG A 51 -6.53 8.84 -8.87
C ARG A 51 -6.84 9.58 -7.57
N GLU A 52 -7.15 10.86 -7.66
CA GLU A 52 -7.45 11.70 -6.50
C GLU A 52 -8.76 11.29 -5.81
N THR A 53 -9.78 10.97 -6.61
CA THR A 53 -11.07 10.48 -6.11
C THR A 53 -10.88 9.15 -5.38
N LEU A 54 -10.12 8.22 -5.96
CA LEU A 54 -9.80 6.93 -5.35
C LEU A 54 -9.01 7.07 -4.04
N HIS A 55 -8.19 8.12 -3.88
CA HIS A 55 -7.48 8.39 -2.63
C HIS A 55 -8.39 8.85 -1.51
N LYS A 56 -9.42 9.63 -1.82
CA LYS A 56 -10.36 10.17 -0.82
C LYS A 56 -11.52 9.22 -0.52
N GLU A 57 -11.82 8.29 -1.43
CA GLU A 57 -12.96 7.38 -1.32
C GLU A 57 -12.76 6.28 -0.28
N LYS A 58 -13.79 6.06 0.55
CA LYS A 58 -13.78 5.06 1.63
C LYS A 58 -14.66 3.85 1.30
N ARG A 59 -15.72 4.05 0.51
CA ARG A 59 -16.70 3.02 0.16
C ARG A 59 -16.08 2.03 -0.81
N ARG A 60 -15.99 0.76 -0.39
CA ARG A 60 -15.44 -0.33 -1.21
C ARG A 60 -16.06 -0.41 -2.61
N PRO A 61 -17.40 -0.39 -2.79
CA PRO A 61 -17.98 -0.53 -4.14
C PRO A 61 -17.54 0.59 -5.10
N VAL A 62 -17.37 1.81 -4.57
CA VAL A 62 -16.93 2.96 -5.38
C VAL A 62 -15.43 2.85 -5.70
N LYS A 63 -14.60 2.40 -4.76
CA LYS A 63 -13.18 2.13 -5.05
C LYS A 63 -13.01 1.10 -6.18
N LEU A 64 -13.77 -0.01 -6.13
CA LEU A 64 -13.75 -1.03 -7.18
C LEU A 64 -14.19 -0.46 -8.53
N LEU A 65 -15.27 0.33 -8.58
CA LEU A 65 -15.73 1.01 -9.78
C LEU A 65 -14.64 1.92 -10.39
N LEU A 66 -13.96 2.72 -9.55
CA LEU A 66 -12.90 3.63 -10.00
C LEU A 66 -11.68 2.86 -10.53
N ILE A 67 -11.28 1.78 -9.87
CA ILE A 67 -10.18 0.91 -10.31
C ILE A 67 -10.50 0.22 -11.64
N GLU A 68 -11.72 -0.29 -11.78
CA GLU A 68 -12.18 -0.92 -13.02
C GLU A 68 -12.29 0.09 -14.17
N THR A 69 -12.66 1.33 -13.86
CA THR A 69 -12.66 2.43 -14.84
C THR A 69 -11.23 2.78 -15.26
N LEU A 70 -10.34 3.01 -14.30
CA LEU A 70 -8.91 3.23 -14.57
C LEU A 70 -8.30 2.11 -15.41
N SER A 71 -8.70 0.86 -15.18
CA SER A 71 -8.17 -0.27 -15.93
C SER A 71 -8.49 -0.17 -17.42
N ARG A 72 -9.65 0.36 -17.79
CA ARG A 72 -10.17 0.41 -19.17
C ARG A 72 -9.68 1.62 -19.97
N ILE A 73 -9.17 2.66 -19.31
CA ILE A 73 -8.60 3.83 -19.98
C ILE A 73 -7.29 3.46 -20.68
N ASP A 74 -7.21 3.72 -21.98
CA ASP A 74 -5.98 3.54 -22.77
C ASP A 74 -5.00 4.69 -22.52
N SER A 75 -4.30 4.62 -21.38
CA SER A 75 -3.31 5.61 -20.97
C SER A 75 -2.13 4.95 -20.28
N PRO A 76 -0.87 5.34 -20.62
CA PRO A 76 0.31 4.85 -19.91
C PRO A 76 0.34 5.26 -18.43
N HIS A 77 -0.49 6.22 -18.04
CA HIS A 77 -0.58 6.71 -16.66
C HIS A 77 -1.61 5.96 -15.80
N ALA A 78 -2.52 5.19 -16.40
CA ALA A 78 -3.59 4.53 -15.66
C ALA A 78 -3.12 3.31 -14.84
N ILE A 79 -2.34 2.39 -15.44
CA ILE A 79 -1.83 1.22 -14.72
C ILE A 79 -0.90 1.60 -13.54
N PRO A 80 0.02 2.57 -13.65
CA PRO A 80 0.80 3.05 -12.51
C PRO A 80 -0.05 3.46 -11.30
N VAL A 81 -1.25 4.02 -11.51
CA VAL A 81 -2.18 4.36 -10.42
C VAL A 81 -2.68 3.10 -9.71
N ILE A 82 -3.04 2.05 -10.47
CA ILE A 82 -3.51 0.78 -9.93
C ILE A 82 -2.39 0.05 -9.16
N VAL A 83 -1.16 0.09 -9.69
CA VAL A 83 0.02 -0.46 -9.00
C VAL A 83 0.26 0.26 -7.68
N ALA A 84 0.34 1.59 -7.70
CA ALA A 84 0.53 2.39 -6.50
C ALA A 84 -0.57 2.13 -5.48
N ARG A 85 -1.83 2.01 -5.92
CA ARG A 85 -2.96 1.65 -5.06
C ARG A 85 -2.79 0.26 -4.44
N SER A 86 -2.41 -0.75 -5.22
CA SER A 86 -2.23 -2.12 -4.73
C SER A 86 -1.20 -2.24 -3.60
N LEU A 87 -0.20 -1.35 -3.55
CA LEU A 87 0.80 -1.35 -2.49
C LEU A 87 0.23 -0.86 -1.16
N ILE A 88 -0.71 0.10 -1.18
CA ILE A 88 -1.18 0.81 0.02
C ILE A 88 -2.64 0.59 0.39
N GLU A 89 -3.44 -0.08 -0.45
CA GLU A 89 -4.90 -0.21 -0.27
C GLU A 89 -5.31 -1.02 0.98
N PRO A 90 -5.89 -0.43 2.03
CA PRO A 90 -6.20 -1.17 3.26
C PRO A 90 -7.28 -2.25 3.08
N ASP A 91 -8.19 -2.11 2.13
CA ASP A 91 -9.26 -3.08 1.92
C ASP A 91 -8.77 -4.30 1.11
N PRO A 92 -8.85 -5.54 1.65
CA PRO A 92 -8.31 -6.72 0.98
C PRO A 92 -8.96 -7.03 -0.38
N GLU A 93 -10.26 -6.76 -0.53
CA GLU A 93 -10.98 -7.03 -1.78
C GLU A 93 -10.53 -6.06 -2.88
N VAL A 94 -10.37 -4.78 -2.53
CA VAL A 94 -9.82 -3.76 -3.43
C VAL A 94 -8.36 -4.05 -3.77
N PHE A 95 -7.56 -4.49 -2.79
CA PHE A 95 -6.17 -4.93 -3.02
C PHE A 95 -6.10 -6.07 -4.06
N HIS A 96 -6.88 -7.13 -3.88
CA HIS A 96 -6.90 -8.27 -4.79
C HIS A 96 -7.36 -7.86 -6.19
N ALA A 97 -8.40 -7.03 -6.30
CA ALA A 97 -8.87 -6.50 -7.59
C ALA A 97 -7.76 -5.75 -8.34
N CYS A 98 -7.00 -4.89 -7.67
CA CYS A 98 -5.86 -4.21 -8.29
C CYS A 98 -4.82 -5.21 -8.82
N VAL A 99 -4.44 -6.21 -8.01
CA VAL A 99 -3.43 -7.20 -8.40
C VAL A 99 -3.93 -8.06 -9.57
N ASP A 100 -5.20 -8.48 -9.56
CA ASP A 100 -5.79 -9.28 -10.62
C ASP A 100 -5.79 -8.53 -11.96
N ILE A 101 -6.16 -7.24 -11.97
CA ILE A 101 -6.06 -6.37 -13.15
C ILE A 101 -4.63 -6.31 -13.68
N VAL A 102 -3.65 -6.10 -12.80
CA VAL A 102 -2.25 -5.96 -13.19
C VAL A 102 -1.68 -7.27 -13.72
N VAL A 103 -2.05 -8.40 -13.11
CA VAL A 103 -1.65 -9.76 -13.54
C VAL A 103 -2.33 -10.15 -14.86
N GLN A 104 -3.57 -9.71 -15.10
CA GLN A 104 -4.27 -9.97 -16.34
C GLN A 104 -3.68 -9.16 -17.50
N ARG A 105 -3.31 -7.89 -17.26
CA ARG A 105 -2.80 -7.00 -18.31
C ARG A 105 -1.32 -7.19 -18.62
N GLN A 106 -0.52 -7.59 -17.63
CA GLN A 106 0.94 -7.78 -17.73
C GLN A 106 1.66 -6.73 -18.58
N PRO A 107 1.52 -5.42 -18.30
CA PRO A 107 2.22 -4.43 -19.10
C PRO A 107 3.74 -4.61 -19.00
N PRO A 108 4.50 -4.24 -20.04
CA PRO A 108 5.94 -4.41 -20.06
C PRO A 108 6.62 -3.79 -18.83
N GLY A 109 7.50 -4.55 -18.17
CA GLY A 109 8.28 -4.08 -17.03
C GLY A 109 7.51 -3.94 -15.71
N ILE A 110 6.27 -4.43 -15.63
CA ILE A 110 5.42 -4.29 -14.43
C ILE A 110 6.03 -4.87 -13.15
N ALA A 111 6.82 -5.94 -13.24
CA ALA A 111 7.51 -6.50 -12.09
C ALA A 111 8.47 -5.49 -11.45
N ARG A 112 9.15 -4.64 -12.23
CA ARG A 112 10.05 -3.61 -11.71
C ARG A 112 9.33 -2.59 -10.83
N ALA A 113 8.07 -2.29 -11.14
CA ALA A 113 7.27 -1.39 -10.32
C ALA A 113 7.00 -1.98 -8.92
N TYR A 114 6.82 -3.30 -8.81
CA TYR A 114 6.67 -3.97 -7.52
C TYR A 114 8.00 -4.22 -6.79
N ILE A 115 9.12 -4.39 -7.50
CA ILE A 115 10.45 -4.55 -6.89
C ILE A 115 10.78 -3.36 -5.97
N GLY A 116 10.40 -2.13 -6.34
CA GLY A 116 10.57 -0.97 -5.46
C GLY A 116 9.81 -1.08 -4.13
N GLY A 117 8.63 -1.72 -4.13
CA GLY A 117 7.82 -1.95 -2.92
C GLY A 117 8.46 -2.91 -1.91
N LEU A 118 9.34 -3.81 -2.37
CA LEU A 118 10.11 -4.71 -1.49
C LEU A 118 11.12 -3.95 -0.60
N GLN A 119 11.44 -2.71 -0.94
CA GLN A 119 12.37 -1.85 -0.19
C GLN A 119 11.64 -0.88 0.75
N SER A 120 10.32 -1.02 0.90
CA SER A 120 9.51 -0.12 1.72
C SER A 120 9.86 -0.23 3.20
N GLY A 121 9.83 0.91 3.91
CA GLY A 121 9.89 0.96 5.37
C GLY A 121 8.64 0.43 6.06
N ASP A 122 7.58 0.11 5.30
CA ASP A 122 6.34 -0.49 5.77
C ASP A 122 6.26 -1.97 5.35
N ASN A 123 6.26 -2.85 6.35
CA ASN A 123 6.22 -4.30 6.17
C ASN A 123 4.98 -4.78 5.40
N ILE A 124 3.86 -4.06 5.50
CA ILE A 124 2.64 -4.38 4.76
C ILE A 124 2.88 -4.21 3.26
N GLN A 125 3.53 -3.12 2.86
CA GLN A 125 3.88 -2.86 1.45
C GLN A 125 4.86 -3.89 0.91
N VAL A 126 5.86 -4.30 1.70
CA VAL A 126 6.80 -5.38 1.34
C VAL A 126 6.05 -6.66 0.99
N ASN A 127 5.14 -7.10 1.87
CA ASN A 127 4.39 -8.34 1.66
C ASN A 127 3.41 -8.25 0.47
N ARG A 128 2.81 -7.07 0.23
CA ARG A 128 1.94 -6.86 -0.94
C ARG A 128 2.69 -6.85 -2.25
N ALA A 129 3.84 -6.19 -2.29
CA ALA A 129 4.74 -6.25 -3.43
C ALA A 129 5.14 -7.70 -3.74
N ALA A 130 5.50 -8.46 -2.70
CA ALA A 130 5.85 -9.86 -2.84
C ALA A 130 4.70 -10.73 -3.37
N TYR A 131 3.48 -10.55 -2.85
CA TYR A 131 2.28 -11.22 -3.34
C TYR A 131 2.07 -10.97 -4.84
N ALA A 132 2.13 -9.70 -5.25
CA ALA A 132 1.96 -9.34 -6.66
C ALA A 132 3.06 -9.93 -7.55
N LEU A 133 4.32 -9.89 -7.13
CA LEU A 133 5.45 -10.50 -7.86
C LEU A 133 5.28 -12.02 -8.02
N GLY A 134 4.86 -12.71 -6.95
CA GLY A 134 4.56 -14.14 -7.01
C GLY A 134 3.40 -14.47 -7.95
N ARG A 135 2.41 -13.58 -8.08
CA ARG A 135 1.31 -13.71 -9.04
C ARG A 135 1.76 -13.44 -10.48
N LEU A 136 2.62 -12.45 -10.70
CA LEU A 136 3.16 -12.08 -12.02
C LEU A 136 4.07 -13.15 -12.63
N GLY A 137 4.78 -13.93 -11.81
CA GLY A 137 5.60 -15.04 -12.32
C GLY A 137 6.96 -14.62 -12.89
N ASP A 138 7.34 -13.36 -12.75
CA ASP A 138 8.62 -12.86 -13.27
C ASP A 138 9.79 -13.35 -12.42
N ARG A 139 10.67 -14.16 -13.02
CA ARG A 139 11.84 -14.74 -12.34
C ARG A 139 12.92 -13.72 -12.02
N ASP A 140 12.93 -12.56 -12.68
CA ASP A 140 13.87 -11.48 -12.35
C ASP A 140 13.60 -10.91 -10.93
N ALA A 141 12.40 -11.15 -10.38
CA ALA A 141 12.04 -10.78 -9.02
C ALA A 141 12.67 -11.67 -7.94
N ILE A 142 13.22 -12.85 -8.29
CA ILE A 142 13.76 -13.80 -7.31
C ILE A 142 14.86 -13.16 -6.46
N ALA A 143 15.86 -12.51 -7.07
CA ALA A 143 16.94 -11.90 -6.31
C ALA A 143 16.44 -10.79 -5.35
N PRO A 144 15.61 -9.82 -5.78
CA PRO A 144 14.99 -8.86 -4.86
C PRO A 144 14.16 -9.50 -3.74
N LEU A 145 13.40 -10.56 -4.04
CA LEU A 145 12.61 -11.28 -3.03
C LEU A 145 13.52 -11.95 -1.98
N ILE A 146 14.63 -12.57 -2.39
CA ILE A 146 15.62 -13.11 -1.44
C ILE A 146 16.12 -12.00 -0.51
N GLU A 147 16.34 -10.80 -1.04
CA GLU A 147 16.78 -9.66 -0.25
C GLU A 147 15.75 -9.20 0.79
N ALA A 148 14.47 -9.28 0.45
CA ALA A 148 13.34 -8.88 1.29
C ALA A 148 12.78 -9.99 2.20
N LEU A 149 13.40 -11.18 2.24
CA LEU A 149 12.91 -12.31 3.03
C LEU A 149 12.81 -12.01 4.53
N ILE A 150 13.76 -11.21 5.03
CA ILE A 150 13.77 -10.64 6.37
C ILE A 150 14.08 -9.14 6.23
N THR A 151 13.20 -8.29 6.76
CA THR A 151 13.33 -6.83 6.73
C THR A 151 13.45 -6.27 8.14
N ARG A 152 13.98 -5.05 8.28
CA ARG A 152 14.13 -4.35 9.55
C ARG A 152 13.21 -3.14 9.57
N HIS A 153 12.34 -3.05 10.56
CA HIS A 153 11.38 -1.97 10.71
C HIS A 153 11.51 -1.34 12.10
N VAL A 154 11.39 -0.02 12.16
CA VAL A 154 11.34 0.71 13.42
C VAL A 154 9.88 0.78 13.86
N ILE A 155 9.59 0.23 15.03
CA ILE A 155 8.28 0.39 15.67
C ILE A 155 8.41 1.29 16.88
N ARG A 156 7.44 2.19 17.03
CA ARG A 156 7.33 3.03 18.21
C ARG A 156 6.67 2.22 19.32
N SER A 157 7.45 1.70 20.26
CA SER A 157 6.89 1.02 21.42
C SER A 157 6.44 2.07 22.45
N PRO A 158 5.23 1.96 23.03
CA PRO A 158 4.87 2.78 24.18
C PRO A 158 5.89 2.52 25.30
N ALA A 159 6.24 3.57 26.04
CA ALA A 159 7.11 3.46 27.20
C ALA A 159 6.54 2.41 28.16
N THR A 160 7.15 1.23 28.26
CA THR A 160 7.01 0.45 29.48
C THR A 160 7.64 1.29 30.57
N ARG A 161 6.83 1.83 31.50
CA ARG A 161 7.32 2.51 32.70
C ARG A 161 8.22 1.53 33.46
N ALA A 162 9.52 1.56 33.19
CA ALA A 162 10.51 0.95 34.04
C ALA A 162 10.54 1.75 35.34
N GLY A 163 9.75 1.32 36.33
CA GLY A 163 9.73 1.94 37.65
C GLY A 163 8.39 2.02 38.40
N SER A 164 7.38 1.18 38.11
CA SER A 164 6.24 1.03 39.03
C SER A 164 6.30 -0.32 39.74
N ALA A 165 7.37 -0.50 40.50
CA ALA A 165 7.21 -1.08 41.83
C ALA A 165 6.71 0.05 42.74
N ASP A 166 5.82 -0.29 43.66
CA ASP A 166 5.26 0.57 44.72
C ASP A 166 4.02 1.43 44.38
N THR A 167 2.90 0.90 44.88
CA THR A 167 1.73 1.61 45.44
C THR A 167 0.97 2.61 44.57
N THR A 168 -0.13 2.13 43.96
CA THR A 168 -1.37 2.93 43.87
C THR A 168 -2.32 2.51 44.98
N THR A 169 -2.13 3.10 46.17
CA THR A 169 -3.21 3.27 47.13
C THR A 169 -4.28 4.16 46.50
N VAL A 170 -5.46 3.59 46.26
CA VAL A 170 -6.62 4.34 45.76
C VAL A 170 -7.26 5.06 46.95
N ALA A 171 -6.88 6.33 47.17
CA ALA A 171 -7.53 7.19 48.16
C ALA A 171 -8.69 7.93 47.50
N PHE A 172 -9.93 7.51 47.78
CA PHE A 172 -11.13 8.23 47.42
C PHE A 172 -11.31 9.44 48.35
N ALA A 173 -10.89 10.63 47.90
CA ALA A 173 -11.22 11.89 48.58
C ALA A 173 -12.57 12.42 48.07
N ARG A 174 -13.55 12.30 48.96
CA ARG A 174 -14.94 12.76 48.88
C ARG A 174 -15.03 14.30 48.92
N ASN A 175 -15.78 14.84 47.97
CA ASN A 175 -16.41 16.16 47.86
C ASN A 175 -16.23 17.16 49.04
N GLY A 176 -15.71 18.35 48.75
CA GLY A 176 -15.75 19.52 49.64
C GLY A 176 -15.19 20.79 48.99
N ASN A 177 -16.05 21.80 48.82
CA ASN A 177 -15.69 23.15 48.35
C ASN A 177 -14.66 23.82 49.27
N ALA A 178 -13.59 24.38 48.70
CA ALA A 178 -12.83 25.48 49.29
C ALA A 178 -12.12 26.30 48.21
N ALA A 179 -12.34 27.62 48.26
CA ALA A 179 -11.71 28.63 47.41
C ALA A 179 -10.29 28.95 47.91
N GLY A 180 -9.38 29.33 46.98
CA GLY A 180 -8.18 30.10 47.32
C GLY A 180 -6.94 29.81 46.46
N GLY A 181 -6.49 30.83 45.71
CA GLY A 181 -5.07 31.11 45.44
C GLY A 181 -4.38 30.43 44.25
N ALA A 182 -4.16 31.17 43.16
CA ALA A 182 -3.13 30.90 42.14
C ALA A 182 -1.72 31.32 42.66
N PRO A 183 -0.58 31.19 41.92
CA PRO A 183 -0.32 30.56 40.62
C PRO A 183 0.88 29.58 40.64
N GLY A 184 0.94 28.60 39.72
CA GLY A 184 2.07 27.68 39.68
C GLY A 184 1.98 26.67 38.55
N GLY A 185 1.97 27.16 37.31
CA GLY A 185 2.08 26.32 36.12
C GLY A 185 3.48 25.69 36.07
N ILE A 186 3.61 24.47 36.56
CA ILE A 186 4.77 23.62 36.31
C ILE A 186 4.46 22.85 35.04
N GLY A 187 4.90 23.39 33.90
CA GLY A 187 4.91 22.69 32.63
C GLY A 187 5.93 21.56 32.70
N PHE A 188 5.50 20.37 33.10
CA PHE A 188 6.25 19.16 32.80
C PHE A 188 6.02 18.85 31.32
N ALA A 189 7.03 19.14 30.50
CA ALA A 189 7.17 18.55 29.19
C ALA A 189 7.29 17.04 29.40
N GLN A 190 6.15 16.35 29.36
CA GLN A 190 6.04 14.91 29.31
C GLN A 190 6.66 14.48 27.99
N GLY A 191 7.97 14.24 28.00
CA GLY A 191 8.67 13.59 26.90
C GLY A 191 7.90 12.32 26.59
N ASP A 192 7.46 12.20 25.34
CA ASP A 192 6.81 11.03 24.78
C ASP A 192 7.79 9.86 24.93
N GLY A 193 7.74 9.15 26.07
CA GLY A 193 8.65 8.09 26.47
C GLY A 193 8.65 6.87 25.54
N SER A 194 8.01 7.00 24.38
CA SER A 194 8.19 6.12 23.24
C SER A 194 9.67 5.85 22.97
N GLN A 195 10.00 4.57 22.80
CA GLN A 195 11.31 4.14 22.33
C GLN A 195 11.15 3.54 20.94
N ASP A 196 12.03 3.96 20.04
CA ASP A 196 12.15 3.39 18.71
C ASP A 196 12.89 2.05 18.82
N VAL A 197 12.16 0.96 18.63
CA VAL A 197 12.72 -0.40 18.67
C VAL A 197 12.82 -0.91 17.25
N MET A 198 14.03 -1.34 16.86
CA MET A 198 14.25 -2.02 15.59
C MET A 198 13.84 -3.48 15.73
N VAL A 199 12.89 -3.92 14.90
CA VAL A 199 12.39 -5.29 14.87
C VAL A 199 12.71 -5.90 13.51
N GLU A 200 13.24 -7.12 13.54
CA GLU A 200 13.36 -7.97 12.35
C GLU A 200 12.03 -8.66 12.08
N VAL A 201 11.51 -8.51 10.87
CA VAL A 201 10.24 -9.09 10.44
C VAL A 201 10.50 -10.09 9.33
N SER A 202 9.98 -11.29 9.51
CA SER A 202 10.02 -12.36 8.51
C SER A 202 8.81 -12.21 7.58
N ASN A 203 9.04 -12.13 6.27
CA ASN A 203 8.01 -11.79 5.29
C ASN A 203 7.41 -13.05 4.66
N GLN A 204 6.24 -13.48 5.15
CA GLN A 204 5.61 -14.70 4.67
C GLN A 204 5.27 -14.64 3.17
N GLN A 205 4.75 -13.50 2.68
CA GLN A 205 4.42 -13.37 1.25
C GLN A 205 5.66 -13.40 0.35
N VAL A 206 6.82 -12.98 0.88
CA VAL A 206 8.11 -13.10 0.18
C VAL A 206 8.53 -14.56 0.07
N LEU A 207 8.42 -15.33 1.15
CA LEU A 207 8.71 -16.77 1.12
C LEU A 207 7.76 -17.52 0.18
N ASP A 208 6.47 -17.20 0.19
CA ASP A 208 5.47 -17.82 -0.68
C ASP A 208 5.77 -17.52 -2.16
N ALA A 209 6.11 -16.27 -2.48
CA ALA A 209 6.51 -15.86 -3.82
C ALA A 209 7.81 -16.57 -4.27
N LEU A 210 8.83 -16.66 -3.40
CA LEU A 210 10.07 -17.40 -3.70
C LEU A 210 9.82 -18.87 -3.97
N THR A 211 9.01 -19.52 -3.13
CA THR A 211 8.67 -20.94 -3.28
C THR A 211 7.97 -21.18 -4.61
N LYS A 212 7.05 -20.29 -4.99
CA LYS A 212 6.34 -20.37 -6.27
C LYS A 212 7.29 -20.13 -7.47
N LEU A 213 8.09 -19.07 -7.45
CA LEU A 213 8.97 -18.71 -8.57
C LEU A 213 10.17 -19.64 -8.75
N SER A 214 10.58 -20.32 -7.68
CA SER A 214 11.67 -21.31 -7.71
C SER A 214 11.25 -22.70 -8.18
N GLY A 215 9.96 -22.90 -8.47
CA GLY A 215 9.42 -24.22 -8.81
C GLY A 215 9.34 -25.18 -7.62
N GLY A 216 9.16 -24.65 -6.41
CA GLY A 216 8.97 -25.44 -5.20
C GLY A 216 10.22 -25.63 -4.32
N ALA A 217 11.30 -24.88 -4.56
CA ALA A 217 12.43 -24.89 -3.64
C ALA A 217 11.99 -24.31 -2.28
N SER A 218 12.49 -24.87 -1.18
CA SER A 218 12.14 -24.42 0.17
C SER A 218 13.37 -24.40 1.06
N PHE A 219 13.71 -23.22 1.55
CA PHE A 219 14.79 -22.99 2.51
C PHE A 219 14.31 -22.18 3.72
N GLY A 220 12.99 -22.04 3.89
CA GLY A 220 12.38 -21.16 4.89
C GLY A 220 12.91 -19.73 4.77
N PHE A 221 13.11 -19.07 5.91
CA PHE A 221 13.66 -17.72 5.99
C PHE A 221 15.21 -17.66 5.93
N ASN A 222 15.87 -18.73 5.48
CA ASN A 222 17.33 -18.75 5.35
C ASN A 222 17.80 -18.07 4.07
N LYS A 223 18.12 -16.77 4.19
CA LYS A 223 18.62 -15.94 3.10
C LYS A 223 19.90 -16.47 2.43
N ALA A 224 20.83 -17.05 3.20
CA ALA A 224 22.08 -17.58 2.66
C ALA A 224 21.85 -18.82 1.79
N ALA A 225 20.97 -19.73 2.23
CA ALA A 225 20.59 -20.91 1.47
C ALA A 225 19.90 -20.53 0.15
N TRP A 226 18.98 -19.56 0.18
CA TRP A 226 18.35 -19.02 -1.03
C TRP A 226 19.36 -18.41 -2.02
N ARG A 227 20.33 -17.63 -1.54
CA ARG A 227 21.40 -17.06 -2.39
C ARG A 227 22.27 -18.16 -3.02
N ALA A 228 22.67 -19.15 -2.23
CA ALA A 228 23.47 -20.28 -2.71
C ALA A 228 22.70 -21.08 -3.79
N TRP A 229 21.42 -21.32 -3.56
CA TRP A 229 20.54 -21.96 -4.55
C TRP A 229 20.46 -21.15 -5.84
N LEU A 230 20.24 -19.83 -5.78
CA LEU A 230 20.16 -18.97 -6.96
C LEU A 230 21.45 -18.99 -7.80
N VAL A 231 22.62 -19.05 -7.16
CA VAL A 231 23.90 -19.19 -7.87
C VAL A 231 23.98 -20.50 -8.64
N VAL A 232 23.57 -21.61 -8.03
CA VAL A 232 23.52 -22.93 -8.68
C VAL A 232 22.51 -22.93 -9.83
N GLU A 233 21.33 -22.36 -9.61
CA GLU A 233 20.25 -22.26 -10.60
C GLU A 233 20.67 -21.45 -11.83
N ASN A 234 21.29 -20.28 -11.62
CA ASN A 234 21.80 -19.46 -12.72
C ASN A 234 22.85 -20.22 -13.55
N ARG A 235 23.78 -20.94 -12.89
CA ARG A 235 24.78 -21.79 -13.59
C ARG A 235 24.14 -22.89 -14.43
N ARG A 236 23.01 -23.46 -14.01
CA ARG A 236 22.25 -24.47 -14.78
C ARG A 236 21.58 -23.88 -16.01
N GLN A 237 21.16 -22.61 -15.95
CA GLN A 237 20.47 -21.94 -17.06
C GLN A 237 21.41 -21.31 -18.08
N THR A 238 22.62 -20.88 -17.68
CA THR A 238 23.64 -20.32 -18.57
C THR A 238 23.99 -21.21 -19.79
N PRO A 239 24.19 -22.54 -19.68
CA PRO A 239 24.47 -23.37 -20.86
C PRO A 239 23.30 -23.47 -21.84
N ALA A 240 22.06 -23.15 -21.44
CA ALA A 240 20.87 -23.19 -22.30
C ALA A 240 20.59 -21.87 -23.05
N ARG A 241 21.16 -20.73 -22.62
CA ARG A 241 20.96 -19.40 -23.25
C ARG A 241 21.96 -19.05 -24.35
N LEU A 242 22.99 -19.88 -24.57
CA LEU A 242 24.06 -19.68 -25.56
C LEU A 242 23.88 -20.52 -26.84
N LYS A 243 22.68 -21.04 -27.08
CA LYS A 243 22.27 -21.70 -28.33
C LYS A 243 21.06 -20.98 -28.90
#